data_AF-A0A3B5QAM3-F1
#
_entry.id   AF-A0A3B5QAM3-F1
#
_cell.length_a   1.000
_cell.length_b   1.000
_cell.length_c   1.000
_cell.angle_alpha   90.00
_cell.angle_beta   90.00
_cell.angle_gamma   90.00
#
_symmetry.space_group_name_H-M   'P 1'
#
loop_
_entity.id
_entity.type
_entity.pdbx_description
1 polymer ?
#
loop_
_entity_poly.entity_id
_entity_poly.type
_entity_poly.pdbx_seq_one_letter_code
_entity_poly.pdbx_strand_id
1 'polypeptide(L)'
;MNMGKTEELYQSTNWILKYVTGDLFSCPRDESLAHCISEDCRMGAGIAVMFKKKFGRVSELKKQKKLPGQCAVLTHDQRFIYYQKPTYVSLRQSLEDMKSHCLENGVNRISIPRIGCGLDQLLWSKVSKILEQIFKETNISIAVYSLFKPC
;
A
#
# COMPACT_ATOMS: atom_id res chain seq x y z
N MET A 1 -18.13 -46.10 16.63
CA MET A 1 -17.19 -45.37 15.77
C MET A 1 -17.86 -44.05 15.39
N ASN A 2 -17.53 -42.96 16.07
CA ASN A 2 -18.04 -41.63 15.73
C ASN A 2 -16.96 -40.92 14.92
N MET A 3 -17.22 -40.73 13.62
CA MET A 3 -16.40 -39.86 12.77
C MET A 3 -16.61 -38.41 13.26
N GLY A 4 -15.53 -37.79 13.73
CA GLY A 4 -15.51 -36.39 14.14
C GLY A 4 -15.89 -35.48 12.96
N LYS A 5 -16.84 -34.57 13.22
CA LYS A 5 -17.02 -33.39 12.39
C LYS A 5 -15.85 -32.45 12.71
N THR A 6 -14.93 -32.28 11.76
CA THR A 6 -13.94 -31.22 11.76
C THR A 6 -14.68 -29.90 11.58
N GLU A 7 -14.77 -29.09 12.64
CA GLU A 7 -15.10 -27.68 12.52
C GLU A 7 -13.88 -26.97 11.91
N GLU A 8 -13.95 -26.67 10.61
CA GLU A 8 -13.09 -25.66 10.02
C GLU A 8 -13.41 -24.32 10.68
N LEU A 9 -12.56 -23.90 11.62
CA LEU A 9 -12.58 -22.56 12.19
C LEU A 9 -12.35 -21.56 11.05
N TYR A 10 -13.43 -21.04 10.47
CA TYR A 10 -13.38 -19.86 9.60
C TYR A 10 -12.80 -18.71 10.44
N GLN A 11 -11.49 -18.47 10.30
CA GLN A 11 -10.88 -17.29 10.90
C GLN A 11 -11.47 -16.06 10.18
N SER A 12 -12.36 -15.33 10.86
CA SER A 12 -12.82 -14.04 10.37
C SER A 12 -11.64 -13.08 10.36
N THR A 13 -11.26 -12.61 9.18
CA THR A 13 -10.18 -11.63 9.03
C THR A 13 -10.69 -10.26 9.45
N ASN A 14 -9.81 -9.44 10.04
CA ASN A 14 -10.13 -8.06 10.41
C ASN A 14 -9.71 -7.06 9.31
N TRP A 15 -9.67 -7.50 8.05
CA TRP A 15 -9.36 -6.63 6.92
C TRP A 15 -10.39 -5.52 6.79
N ILE A 16 -9.93 -4.28 6.69
CA ILE A 16 -10.78 -3.11 6.46
C ILE A 16 -10.17 -2.25 5.36
N LEU A 17 -11.00 -1.84 4.40
CA LEU A 17 -10.70 -0.76 3.47
C LEU A 17 -11.54 0.47 3.84
N LYS A 18 -10.96 1.42 4.56
CA LYS A 18 -11.65 2.65 4.99
C LYS A 18 -11.26 3.85 4.14
N TYR A 19 -12.17 4.81 4.00
CA TYR A 19 -11.93 6.07 3.29
C TYR A 19 -11.84 7.23 4.29
N VAL A 20 -10.82 8.07 4.14
CA VAL A 20 -10.55 9.20 5.03
C VAL A 20 -10.43 10.47 4.20
N THR A 21 -11.16 11.52 4.61
CA THR A 21 -10.98 12.85 4.04
C THR A 21 -9.92 13.60 4.86
N GLY A 22 -8.79 13.93 4.25
CA GLY A 22 -7.69 14.59 4.95
C GLY A 22 -6.34 14.47 4.24
N ASP A 23 -5.31 15.08 4.84
CA ASP A 23 -3.93 14.92 4.38
C ASP A 23 -3.42 13.51 4.72
N LEU A 24 -2.93 12.78 3.73
CA LEU A 24 -2.33 11.45 3.93
C LEU A 24 -1.20 11.50 4.97
N PHE A 25 -0.41 12.56 4.99
CA PHE A 25 0.74 12.65 5.89
C PHE A 25 0.38 13.02 7.33
N SER A 26 -0.91 13.26 7.61
CA SER A 26 -1.44 13.38 8.98
C SER A 26 -1.95 12.04 9.52
N CYS A 27 -1.74 10.92 8.82
CA CYS A 27 -2.09 9.60 9.34
C CYS A 27 -1.37 9.33 10.68
N PRO A 28 -1.90 8.44 11.53
CA PRO A 28 -1.21 8.04 12.76
C PRO A 28 0.22 7.57 12.49
N ARG A 29 1.16 7.89 13.41
CA ARG A 29 2.60 7.64 13.19
C ARG A 29 2.97 6.17 13.20
N ASP A 30 2.12 5.32 13.78
CA ASP A 30 2.23 3.88 13.80
C ASP A 30 1.62 3.21 12.54
N GLU A 31 1.08 3.99 11.59
CA GLU A 31 0.70 3.50 10.27
C GLU A 31 1.85 3.63 9.30
N SER A 32 2.12 2.53 8.60
CA SER A 32 2.98 2.54 7.42
C SER A 32 2.30 3.29 6.27
N LEU A 33 3.07 3.79 5.32
CA LEU A 33 2.56 4.53 4.17
C LEU A 33 2.89 3.78 2.88
N ALA A 34 2.01 3.83 1.88
CA ALA A 34 2.33 3.34 0.54
C ALA A 34 1.91 4.32 -0.55
N HIS A 35 2.70 4.40 -1.62
CA HIS A 35 2.32 5.14 -2.82
C HIS A 35 2.98 4.59 -4.09
N CYS A 36 2.51 5.09 -5.23
CA CYS A 36 3.12 4.84 -6.53
C CYS A 36 4.15 5.91 -6.90
N ILE A 37 5.19 5.47 -7.60
CA ILE A 37 6.25 6.27 -8.21
C ILE A 37 6.49 5.86 -9.66
N SER A 38 7.06 6.78 -10.44
CA SER A 38 7.60 6.49 -11.76
C SER A 38 8.84 5.59 -11.67
N GLU A 39 9.13 4.88 -12.76
CA GLU A 39 10.27 3.95 -12.84
C GLU A 39 11.63 4.62 -12.55
N ASP A 40 11.80 5.85 -13.03
CA ASP A 40 13.00 6.68 -12.84
C ASP A 40 13.18 7.22 -11.42
N CYS A 41 12.22 6.97 -10.52
CA CYS A 41 12.16 7.48 -9.16
C CYS A 41 12.35 9.00 -9.05
N ARG A 42 12.01 9.78 -10.09
CA ARG A 42 12.15 11.25 -10.06
C ARG A 42 11.27 11.87 -8.98
N MET A 43 10.06 11.30 -8.80
CA MET A 43 9.04 11.77 -7.86
C MET A 43 8.79 13.27 -8.01
N GLY A 44 8.67 13.74 -9.26
CA GLY A 44 8.60 15.16 -9.60
C GLY A 44 7.20 15.75 -9.65
N ALA A 45 6.15 14.93 -9.49
CA ALA A 45 4.77 15.38 -9.57
C ALA A 45 3.85 14.68 -8.54
N GLY A 46 2.68 15.29 -8.32
CA GLY A 46 1.65 14.77 -7.42
C GLY A 46 2.15 14.56 -5.99
N ILE A 47 1.54 13.59 -5.31
CA ILE A 47 1.87 13.28 -3.91
C ILE A 47 3.31 12.76 -3.75
N ALA A 48 3.90 12.19 -4.80
CA ALA A 48 5.27 11.67 -4.77
C ALA A 48 6.31 12.76 -4.43
N VAL A 49 6.07 14.01 -4.81
CA VAL A 49 6.93 15.15 -4.41
C VAL A 49 6.95 15.29 -2.89
N MET A 50 5.81 15.13 -2.24
CA MET A 50 5.70 15.23 -0.78
C MET A 50 6.35 14.04 -0.07
N PHE A 51 6.23 12.82 -0.62
CA PHE A 51 7.00 11.66 -0.14
C PHE A 51 8.51 11.91 -0.23
N LYS A 52 9.00 12.44 -1.37
CA LYS A 52 10.42 12.78 -1.54
C LYS A 52 10.88 13.85 -0.55
N LYS A 53 10.09 14.91 -0.34
CA LYS A 53 10.39 15.98 0.62
C LYS A 53 10.42 15.48 2.07
N LYS A 54 9.51 14.58 2.45
CA LYS A 54 9.39 14.08 3.83
C LYS A 54 10.37 12.95 4.15
N PHE A 55 10.55 11.98 3.25
CA PHE A 55 11.31 10.75 3.54
C PHE A 55 12.66 10.67 2.83
N GLY A 56 12.88 11.48 1.78
CA GLY A 56 14.14 11.57 1.07
C GLY A 56 14.66 10.22 0.56
N ARG A 57 15.97 9.99 0.76
CA ARG A 57 16.64 8.68 0.59
C ARG A 57 16.40 7.97 -0.75
N VAL A 58 16.29 8.76 -1.81
CA VAL A 58 16.14 8.24 -3.19
C VAL A 58 17.29 7.33 -3.60
N SER A 59 18.51 7.61 -3.11
CA SER A 59 19.68 6.77 -3.36
C SER A 59 19.54 5.37 -2.74
N GLU A 60 18.97 5.26 -1.54
CA GLU A 60 18.69 3.99 -0.87
C GLU A 60 17.64 3.18 -1.64
N LEU A 61 16.55 3.83 -2.06
CA LEU A 61 15.53 3.22 -2.92
C LEU A 61 16.13 2.67 -4.22
N LYS A 62 17.02 3.44 -4.87
CA LYS A 62 17.69 3.00 -6.11
C LYS A 62 18.64 1.82 -5.88
N LYS A 63 19.33 1.78 -4.73
CA LYS A 63 20.24 0.67 -4.37
C LYS A 63 19.53 -0.66 -4.16
N GLN A 64 18.23 -0.64 -3.83
CA GLN A 64 17.42 -1.86 -3.74
C GLN A 64 17.16 -2.52 -5.11
N LYS A 65 17.40 -1.80 -6.22
CA LYS A 65 17.27 -2.31 -7.60
C LYS A 65 15.93 -3.00 -7.90
N LYS A 66 14.84 -2.49 -7.29
CA LYS A 66 13.49 -3.03 -7.46
C LYS A 66 12.95 -2.76 -8.87
N LEU A 67 12.46 -3.84 -9.48
CA LEU A 67 11.85 -3.85 -10.81
C LEU A 67 10.33 -3.60 -10.72
N PRO A 68 9.66 -3.24 -11.83
CA PRO A 68 8.19 -3.25 -11.87
C PRO A 68 7.64 -4.58 -11.36
N GLY A 69 6.64 -4.51 -10.47
CA GLY A 69 6.07 -5.69 -9.82
C GLY A 69 6.68 -5.99 -8.45
N GLN A 70 7.76 -5.31 -8.07
CA GLN A 70 8.37 -5.41 -6.76
C GLN A 70 8.15 -4.13 -5.94
N CYS A 71 8.05 -4.29 -4.63
CA CYS A 71 7.91 -3.20 -3.68
C CYS A 71 9.28 -2.78 -3.14
N ALA A 72 9.61 -1.49 -3.29
CA ALA A 72 10.74 -0.90 -2.59
C ALA A 72 10.27 -0.38 -1.23
N VAL A 73 11.11 -0.55 -0.20
CA VAL A 73 10.73 -0.28 1.18
C VAL A 73 11.77 0.61 1.83
N LEU A 74 11.33 1.65 2.54
CA LEU A 74 12.18 2.36 3.47
C LEU A 74 11.65 2.18 4.88
N THR A 75 12.53 1.83 5.83
CA THR A 75 12.24 1.97 7.25
C THR A 75 12.34 3.43 7.66
N HIS A 76 11.36 3.95 8.38
CA HIS A 76 11.36 5.32 8.90
C HIS A 76 10.71 5.31 10.28
N ASP A 77 11.50 5.66 11.30
CA ASP A 77 11.13 5.46 12.69
C ASP A 77 10.71 4.00 12.95
N GLN A 78 9.50 3.78 13.46
CA GLN A 78 8.93 2.46 13.77
C GLN A 78 7.94 1.97 12.70
N ARG A 79 8.03 2.50 11.47
CA ARG A 79 7.13 2.15 10.37
C ARG A 79 7.85 2.01 9.04
N PHE A 80 7.11 1.58 8.02
CA PHE A 80 7.61 1.40 6.67
C PHE A 80 6.95 2.36 5.68
N ILE A 81 7.72 2.75 4.67
CA ILE A 81 7.26 3.54 3.53
C ILE A 81 7.46 2.69 2.28
N TYR A 82 6.35 2.34 1.62
CA TYR A 82 6.29 1.46 0.47
C TYR A 82 6.17 2.24 -0.84
N TYR A 83 6.99 1.86 -1.82
CA TYR A 83 7.11 2.51 -3.12
C TYR A 83 6.87 1.49 -4.23
N GLN A 84 5.88 1.76 -5.09
CA GLN A 84 5.44 0.84 -6.15
C GLN A 84 5.52 1.50 -7.53
N LYS A 85 5.68 0.71 -8.60
CA LYS A 85 5.76 1.19 -9.99
C LYS A 85 4.60 0.63 -10.82
N PRO A 86 3.48 1.35 -10.99
CA PRO A 86 2.23 0.75 -11.46
C PRO A 86 2.04 0.72 -12.99
N THR A 87 1.71 -0.47 -13.48
CA THR A 87 0.68 -0.82 -14.48
C THR A 87 -0.34 -1.70 -13.74
N TYR A 88 -1.48 -2.12 -14.31
CA TYR A 88 -2.38 -3.03 -13.56
C TYR A 88 -1.70 -4.34 -13.12
N VAL A 89 -0.89 -4.93 -14.00
CA VAL A 89 -0.16 -6.18 -13.73
C VAL A 89 0.89 -5.95 -12.64
N SER A 90 1.74 -4.93 -12.83
CA SER A 90 2.81 -4.67 -11.86
C SER A 90 2.28 -4.08 -10.55
N LEU A 91 1.12 -3.42 -10.54
CA LEU A 91 0.46 -2.95 -9.31
C LEU A 91 0.04 -4.14 -8.46
N ARG A 92 -0.64 -5.14 -9.05
CA ARG A 92 -1.01 -6.38 -8.33
C ARG A 92 0.22 -7.04 -7.72
N GLN A 93 1.25 -7.28 -8.53
CA GLN A 93 2.49 -7.93 -8.06
C GLN A 93 3.17 -7.12 -6.96
N SER A 94 3.24 -5.79 -7.10
CA SER A 94 3.86 -4.93 -6.08
C SER A 94 3.06 -4.91 -4.78
N LEU A 95 1.73 -5.04 -4.84
CA LEU A 95 0.86 -5.15 -3.68
C LEU A 95 0.98 -6.53 -3.01
N GLU A 96 1.17 -7.60 -3.78
CA GLU A 96 1.47 -8.93 -3.25
C GLU A 96 2.85 -8.96 -2.56
N ASP A 97 3.89 -8.35 -3.15
CA ASP A 97 5.21 -8.19 -2.54
C ASP A 97 5.15 -7.34 -1.26
N MET A 98 4.36 -6.25 -1.29
CA MET A 98 4.09 -5.43 -0.11
C MET A 98 3.38 -6.22 1.00
N LYS A 99 2.39 -7.06 0.65
CA LYS A 99 1.69 -7.93 1.59
C LYS A 99 2.66 -8.87 2.29
N SER A 100 3.53 -9.55 1.54
CA SER A 100 4.54 -10.46 2.12
C SER A 100 5.41 -9.73 3.14
N HIS A 101 5.97 -8.57 2.77
CA HIS A 101 6.76 -7.76 3.68
C HIS A 101 5.97 -7.33 4.92
N CYS A 102 4.69 -6.97 4.77
CA CYS A 102 3.84 -6.59 5.90
C CYS A 102 3.65 -7.74 6.88
N LEU A 103 3.40 -8.96 6.39
CA LEU A 103 3.21 -10.15 7.21
C LEU A 103 4.50 -10.51 7.96
N GLU A 104 5.64 -10.47 7.28
CA GLU A 104 6.96 -10.76 7.86
C GLU A 104 7.35 -9.77 8.97
N ASN A 105 6.90 -8.51 8.86
CA ASN A 105 7.29 -7.42 9.76
C ASN A 105 6.17 -6.97 10.72
N GLY A 106 5.07 -7.72 10.81
CA GLY A 106 3.96 -7.39 11.72
C GLY A 106 3.22 -6.09 11.39
N VAL A 107 3.29 -5.62 10.14
CA VAL A 107 2.58 -4.41 9.70
C VAL A 107 1.12 -4.74 9.45
N ASN A 108 0.23 -4.20 10.27
CA ASN A 108 -1.20 -4.42 10.17
C ASN A 108 -2.00 -3.18 9.74
N ARG A 109 -1.36 -2.02 9.56
CA ARG A 109 -2.04 -0.76 9.18
C ARG A 109 -1.23 0.04 8.17
N ILE A 110 -1.88 0.38 7.07
CA ILE A 110 -1.27 1.10 5.95
C ILE A 110 -2.19 2.24 5.52
N SER A 111 -1.63 3.44 5.43
CA SER A 111 -2.27 4.63 4.88
C SER A 111 -1.79 4.88 3.45
N ILE A 112 -2.73 5.05 2.51
CA ILE A 112 -2.44 5.22 1.08
C ILE A 112 -3.25 6.37 0.47
N PRO A 113 -2.77 7.04 -0.59
CA PRO A 113 -3.65 7.83 -1.45
C PRO A 113 -4.45 6.89 -2.38
N ARG A 114 -5.24 7.46 -3.30
CA ARG A 114 -5.78 6.68 -4.43
C ARG A 114 -4.65 6.31 -5.41
N ILE A 115 -3.92 5.25 -5.08
CA ILE A 115 -2.74 4.78 -5.83
C ILE A 115 -3.07 4.45 -7.29
N GLY A 116 -2.18 4.85 -8.21
CA GLY A 116 -2.34 4.64 -9.66
C GLY A 116 -3.44 5.46 -10.35
N CYS A 117 -4.25 6.25 -9.62
CA CYS A 117 -5.40 6.96 -10.22
C CYS A 117 -5.13 8.40 -10.68
N GLY A 118 -3.89 8.86 -10.56
CA GLY A 118 -3.46 10.18 -11.02
C GLY A 118 -2.91 10.10 -12.45
N LEU A 119 -1.60 10.32 -12.57
CA LEU A 119 -0.90 10.32 -13.86
C LEU A 119 -0.93 8.96 -14.56
N ASP A 120 -1.05 7.86 -13.81
CA ASP A 120 -1.11 6.51 -14.36
C ASP A 120 -2.51 6.13 -14.89
N GLN A 121 -3.51 7.00 -14.69
CA GLN A 121 -4.89 6.89 -15.22
C GLN A 121 -5.60 5.56 -14.93
N LEU A 122 -5.21 4.84 -13.87
CA LEU A 122 -5.93 3.65 -13.43
C LEU A 122 -7.28 4.04 -12.82
N LEU A 123 -8.28 3.18 -13.00
CA LEU A 123 -9.61 3.38 -12.43
C LEU A 123 -9.60 2.90 -10.98
N TRP A 124 -9.95 3.80 -10.05
CA TRP A 124 -9.99 3.47 -8.63
C TRP A 124 -10.89 2.26 -8.33
N SER A 125 -12.01 2.11 -9.05
CA SER A 125 -12.91 0.96 -8.92
C SER A 125 -12.27 -0.38 -9.27
N LYS A 126 -11.22 -0.40 -10.10
CA LYS A 126 -10.42 -1.59 -10.39
C LYS A 126 -9.31 -1.78 -9.35
N VAL A 127 -8.65 -0.70 -8.97
CA VAL A 127 -7.58 -0.71 -7.95
C VAL A 127 -8.11 -1.19 -6.59
N SER A 128 -9.27 -0.69 -6.15
CA SER A 128 -9.89 -1.09 -4.88
C SER A 128 -10.22 -2.59 -4.84
N LYS A 129 -10.67 -3.16 -5.97
CA LYS A 129 -10.90 -4.60 -6.09
C LYS A 129 -9.60 -5.41 -6.02
N ILE A 130 -8.51 -4.91 -6.58
CA ILE A 130 -7.18 -5.55 -6.46
C ILE A 130 -6.73 -5.54 -5.00
N LEU A 131 -6.87 -4.41 -4.29
CA LEU A 131 -6.56 -4.31 -2.86
C LEU A 131 -7.37 -5.34 -2.05
N GLU A 132 -8.69 -5.38 -2.26
CA GLU A 132 -9.55 -6.34 -1.60
C GLU A 132 -9.11 -7.79 -1.87
N GLN A 133 -8.90 -8.16 -3.14
CA GLN A 133 -8.50 -9.53 -3.49
C GLN A 133 -7.16 -9.96 -2.86
N ILE A 134 -6.21 -9.04 -2.71
CA ILE A 134 -4.88 -9.35 -2.15
C ILE A 134 -4.95 -9.46 -0.62
N PHE A 135 -5.67 -8.55 0.03
CA PHE A 135 -5.56 -8.36 1.47
C PHE A 135 -6.75 -8.85 2.30
N LYS A 136 -7.90 -9.18 1.69
CA LYS A 136 -9.10 -9.63 2.43
C LYS A 136 -8.86 -10.84 3.34
N GLU A 137 -7.87 -11.67 3.03
CA GLU A 137 -7.48 -12.85 3.82
C GLU A 137 -6.36 -12.54 4.83
N THR A 138 -6.20 -11.28 5.24
CA THR A 138 -5.19 -10.83 6.20
C THR A 138 -5.80 -9.92 7.27
N ASN A 139 -5.03 -9.63 8.33
CA ASN A 139 -5.39 -8.63 9.34
C ASN A 139 -4.76 -7.25 9.06
N ILE A 140 -4.30 -7.03 7.82
CA ILE A 140 -3.81 -5.72 7.39
C ILE A 140 -5.05 -4.82 7.20
N SER A 141 -4.97 -3.53 7.48
CA SER A 141 -6.05 -2.58 7.25
C SER A 141 -5.51 -1.45 6.40
N ILE A 142 -6.27 -1.05 5.38
CA ILE A 142 -5.90 0.05 4.49
C ILE A 142 -6.83 1.24 4.68
N ALA A 143 -6.21 2.40 4.92
CA ALA A 143 -6.87 3.69 4.96
C ALA A 143 -6.56 4.48 3.69
N VAL A 144 -7.59 4.78 2.90
CA VAL A 144 -7.46 5.52 1.63
C VAL A 144 -7.77 6.98 1.87
N TYR A 145 -6.77 7.83 1.74
CA TYR A 145 -6.89 9.27 1.93
C TYR A 145 -7.24 9.95 0.62
N SER A 146 -8.11 10.96 0.72
CA SER A 146 -8.38 11.91 -0.35
C SER A 146 -8.53 13.28 0.27
N LEU A 147 -7.92 14.30 -0.36
CA LEU A 147 -8.17 15.67 0.05
C LEU A 147 -9.64 16.01 -0.21
N PHE A 148 -10.22 16.84 0.66
CA PHE A 148 -11.54 17.41 0.39
C PHE A 148 -11.48 18.16 -0.94
N LYS A 149 -12.34 17.77 -1.88
CA LYS A 149 -12.66 18.59 -3.04
C LYS A 149 -14.00 19.25 -2.73
N PRO A 150 -14.04 20.57 -2.47
CA PRO A 150 -15.30 21.29 -2.54
C PRO A 150 -15.91 21.05 -3.91
N CYS A 151 -17.18 20.66 -3.94
CA CYS A 151 -17.95 20.52 -5.18
C CYS A 151 -18.00 21.86 -5.93
#